data_AF-A0AAN5YDX8-F1
#
_entry.id   AF-A0AAN5YDX8-F1
#
_cell.length_a   1.000
_cell.length_b   1.000
_cell.length_c   1.000
_cell.angle_alpha   90.00
_cell.angle_beta   90.00
_cell.angle_gamma   90.00
#
_symmetry.space_group_name_H-M   'P 1'
#
loop_
_entity.id
_entity.type
_entity.pdbx_description
1 polymer ?
#
loop_
_entity_poly.entity_id
_entity_poly.type
_entity_poly.pdbx_seq_one_letter_code
_entity_poly.pdbx_strand_id
1 'polypeptide(L)'
;MNSLVNILQDLIYVYTLVLVVYALLSWFPGARDSKFGQIIDRLAYPYLSFFDSILPSLGGISFSVIVGVLVLQLASNGLNILR
;
A
#
# COMPACT_ATOMS: atom_id res chain seq x y z
N MET A 1 0.03 16.71 -22.08
CA MET A 1 -1.32 16.97 -21.53
C MET A 1 -1.81 15.65 -20.96
N ASN A 2 -1.95 15.39 -19.66
CA ASN A 2 -2.20 16.23 -18.49
C ASN A 2 -1.15 15.93 -17.39
N SER A 3 -0.21 16.86 -17.15
CA SER A 3 0.93 16.62 -16.25
C SER A 3 0.51 16.24 -14.83
N LEU A 4 -0.65 16.73 -14.37
CA LEU A 4 -1.23 16.38 -13.07
C LEU A 4 -1.62 14.88 -12.98
N VAL A 5 -2.21 14.33 -14.04
CA VAL A 5 -2.62 12.91 -14.06
C VAL A 5 -1.39 12.00 -14.01
N ASN A 6 -0.32 12.35 -14.73
CA ASN A 6 0.94 11.61 -14.68
C ASN A 6 1.55 11.60 -13.27
N ILE A 7 1.61 12.76 -12.62
CA ILE A 7 2.15 12.87 -11.26
C ILE A 7 1.33 12.02 -10.27
N LEU A 8 0.00 12.03 -10.38
CA LEU A 8 -0.86 11.22 -9.53
C LEU A 8 -0.66 9.71 -9.79
N GLN A 9 -0.49 9.31 -11.04
CA GLN A 9 -0.20 7.93 -11.41
C GLN A 9 1.14 7.45 -10.83
N ASP A 10 2.18 8.28 -10.93
CA ASP A 10 3.50 7.99 -10.37
C ASP A 10 3.42 7.86 -8.84
N LEU A 11 2.67 8.74 -8.18
CA LEU A 11 2.46 8.67 -6.73
C LEU A 11 1.73 7.39 -6.32
N ILE A 12 0.67 7.01 -7.03
CA ILE A 12 -0.06 5.76 -6.76
C ILE A 12 0.85 4.55 -6.98
N TYR A 13 1.68 4.56 -8.03
CA TYR A 13 2.64 3.50 -8.29
C TYR A 13 3.67 3.35 -7.16
N VAL A 14 4.30 4.45 -6.76
CA VAL A 14 5.26 4.47 -5.65
C VAL A 14 4.61 4.00 -4.35
N TYR A 15 3.40 4.46 -4.06
CA TYR A 15 2.69 4.05 -2.84
C TYR A 15 2.29 2.57 -2.88
N THR A 16 1.92 2.05 -4.04
CA THR A 16 1.67 0.61 -4.24
C THR A 16 2.94 -0.19 -3.95
N LEU A 17 4.12 0.27 -4.38
CA LEU A 17 5.39 -0.37 -4.02
C LEU A 17 5.65 -0.37 -2.51
N VAL A 18 5.34 0.72 -1.80
CA VAL A 18 5.45 0.76 -0.33
C VAL A 18 4.59 -0.32 0.32
N LEU A 19 3.35 -0.50 -0.13
CA LEU A 19 2.46 -1.55 0.39
C LEU A 19 2.97 -2.97 0.06
N VAL A 20 3.54 -3.17 -1.13
CA VAL A 20 4.17 -4.44 -1.51
C VAL A 20 5.38 -4.74 -0.62
N VAL A 21 6.26 -3.77 -0.40
CA VAL A 21 7.40 -3.91 0.51
C VAL A 21 6.92 -4.19 1.94
N TYR A 22 5.87 -3.51 2.40
CA TYR A 22 5.24 -3.78 3.69
C TYR A 22 4.77 -5.25 3.79
N ALA A 23 4.05 -5.76 2.78
CA ALA A 23 3.65 -7.16 2.74
C ALA A 23 4.84 -8.12 2.77
N LEU A 24 5.89 -7.86 1.99
CA LEU A 24 7.10 -8.69 1.98
C LEU A 24 7.79 -8.70 3.35
N LEU A 25 7.92 -7.54 4.00
CA LEU A 25 8.50 -7.43 5.34
C LEU A 25 7.66 -8.13 6.40
N SER A 26 6.34 -8.22 6.21
CA SER A 26 5.46 -8.92 7.14
C SER A 26 5.71 -10.43 7.19
N TRP A 27 6.23 -11.01 6.10
CA TRP A 27 6.60 -12.43 5.98
C TRP A 27 7.99 -12.74 6.53
N PHE A 28 8.92 -11.78 6.50
CA PHE A 28 10.27 -12.00 7.03
C PHE A 28 10.31 -11.81 8.56
N PRO A 29 10.70 -12.83 9.33
CA PRO A 29 10.81 -12.72 10.78
C PRO A 29 11.88 -11.68 11.17
N GLY A 30 11.53 -10.77 12.08
CA GLY A 30 12.40 -9.69 12.56
C GLY A 30 12.62 -8.53 11.56
N ALA A 31 12.09 -8.60 10.33
CA ALA A 31 12.25 -7.53 9.36
C ALA A 31 11.43 -6.29 9.70
N ARG A 32 10.26 -6.46 10.34
CA ARG A 32 9.44 -5.37 10.86
C ARG A 32 10.12 -4.58 11.98
N ASP A 33 10.91 -5.25 12.81
CA ASP A 33 11.61 -4.60 13.93
C ASP A 33 12.81 -3.76 13.48
N SER A 34 13.30 -3.98 12.26
CA SER A 34 14.38 -3.18 11.67
C SER A 34 13.98 -1.71 11.52
N LYS A 35 14.96 -0.80 11.55
CA LYS A 35 14.72 0.64 11.32
C LYS A 35 14.00 0.92 10.00
N PHE A 36 14.33 0.15 8.96
CA PHE A 36 13.66 0.24 7.66
C PHE A 36 12.21 -0.26 7.75
N GLY A 37 11.98 -1.39 8.41
CA GLY A 37 10.65 -1.94 8.64
C GLY A 37 9.73 -0.98 9.37
N GLN A 38 10.22 -0.31 10.42
CA GLN A 38 9.47 0.71 11.15
C GLN A 38 9.11 1.93 10.29
N ILE A 39 9.96 2.32 9.34
CA ILE A 39 9.66 3.41 8.40
C ILE A 39 8.53 3.00 7.46
N ILE A 40 8.63 1.80 6.85
CA ILE A 40 7.62 1.28 5.95
C ILE A 40 6.29 1.08 6.67
N ASP A 41 6.32 0.56 7.90
CA ASP A 41 5.16 0.39 8.76
C ASP A 41 4.46 1.74 9.01
N ARG A 42 5.20 2.80 9.37
CA ARG A 42 4.62 4.14 9.55
C ARG A 42 4.01 4.73 8.27
N LEU A 43 4.51 4.38 7.10
CA LEU A 43 3.97 4.85 5.82
C LEU A 43 2.73 4.08 5.38
N ALA A 44 2.70 2.76 5.65
CA ALA A 44 1.61 1.88 5.27
C ALA A 44 0.45 1.90 6.27
N TYR A 45 0.76 1.97 7.58
CA TYR A 45 -0.22 1.83 8.66
C TYR A 45 -1.40 2.80 8.56
N PRO A 46 -1.24 4.12 8.31
CA PRO A 46 -2.38 5.03 8.25
C PRO A 46 -3.40 4.67 7.16
N TYR A 47 -2.93 4.14 6.04
CA TYR A 47 -3.80 3.70 4.95
C TYR A 47 -4.40 2.32 5.23
N LEU A 48 -3.58 1.38 5.72
CA LEU A 48 -4.01 0.02 5.99
C LEU A 48 -4.95 -0.09 7.19
N SER A 49 -4.83 0.79 8.19
CA SER A 49 -5.67 0.81 9.39
C SER A 49 -7.16 1.02 9.07
N PHE A 50 -7.47 1.72 7.97
CA PHE A 50 -8.83 1.86 7.49
C PHE A 50 -9.43 0.50 7.07
N PHE A 51 -8.61 -0.37 6.48
CA PHE A 51 -9.03 -1.70 6.03
C PHE A 51 -8.94 -2.74 7.15
N ASP A 52 -7.98 -2.60 8.08
CA ASP A 52 -7.84 -3.49 9.25
C ASP A 52 -9.10 -3.49 10.15
N SER A 53 -9.84 -2.37 10.16
CA SER A 53 -11.10 -2.25 10.89
C SER A 53 -12.22 -3.13 10.30
N ILE A 54 -12.11 -3.49 9.02
CA ILE A 54 -13.10 -4.31 8.30
C ILE A 54 -12.60 -5.75 8.19
N LEU A 55 -11.29 -5.93 8.00
CA LEU A 55 -10.63 -7.21 7.77
C LEU A 55 -9.57 -7.45 8.85
N PRO A 56 -9.84 -8.29 9.86
CA PRO A 56 -8.85 -8.60 10.88
C PRO A 56 -7.61 -9.25 10.27
N SER A 57 -6.44 -8.92 10.82
CA SER A 57 -5.16 -9.50 10.39
C SER A 57 -5.09 -10.99 10.72
N LEU A 58 -4.79 -11.85 9.74
CA LEU A 58 -4.63 -13.30 9.94
C LEU A 58 -3.16 -13.69 9.81
N GLY A 59 -2.58 -14.24 10.89
CA GLY A 59 -1.29 -14.93 10.83
C GLY A 59 -0.08 -14.06 10.45
N GLY A 60 -0.08 -12.78 10.82
CA GLY A 60 1.03 -11.86 10.52
C GLY A 60 0.95 -11.19 9.15
N ILE A 61 -0.02 -11.56 8.30
CA ILE A 61 -0.32 -10.94 7.01
C ILE A 61 -1.66 -10.23 7.15
N SER A 62 -1.70 -8.91 6.95
CA SER A 62 -2.98 -8.21 6.88
C SER A 62 -3.59 -8.40 5.49
N PHE A 63 -4.75 -9.05 5.43
CA PHE A 63 -5.58 -9.10 4.21
C PHE A 63 -5.86 -7.68 3.67
N SER A 64 -5.83 -6.70 4.57
CA SER A 64 -5.82 -5.26 4.31
C SER A 64 -4.84 -4.82 3.24
N VAL A 65 -3.65 -5.43 3.12
CA VAL A 65 -2.69 -5.06 2.06
C VAL A 65 -3.23 -5.40 0.69
N ILE A 66 -3.80 -6.59 0.53
CA ILE A 66 -4.35 -7.05 -0.76
C ILE A 66 -5.48 -6.11 -1.18
N VAL A 67 -6.38 -5.78 -0.25
CA VAL A 67 -7.50 -4.87 -0.51
C VAL A 67 -7.00 -3.46 -0.79
N GLY A 68 -6.04 -2.96 -0.01
CA GLY A 68 -5.44 -1.65 -0.24
C GLY A 68 -4.78 -1.53 -1.61
N VAL A 69 -4.00 -2.53 -2.02
CA VAL A 69 -3.41 -2.58 -3.37
C VAL A 69 -4.49 -2.63 -4.45
N LEU A 70 -5.55 -3.42 -4.25
CA LEU A 70 -6.68 -3.49 -5.19
C LEU A 70 -7.37 -2.13 -5.35
N VAL A 71 -7.61 -1.41 -4.24
CA VAL A 71 -8.19 -0.06 -4.26
C VAL A 71 -7.31 0.92 -5.02
N LEU A 72 -5.98 0.89 -4.81
CA LEU A 72 -5.04 1.73 -5.56
C LEU A 72 -5.03 1.40 -7.06
N GLN A 73 -5.13 0.12 -7.43
CA GLN A 73 -5.23 -0.28 -8.83
C GLN A 73 -6.51 0.25 -9.47
N LEU A 74 -7.65 0.16 -8.77
CA LEU A 74 -8.91 0.74 -9.26
C LEU A 74 -8.81 2.26 -9.41
N ALA A 75 -8.19 2.96 -8.46
CA ALA A 75 -7.95 4.40 -8.55
C ALA A 75 -7.05 4.76 -9.74
N SER A 76 -5.96 4.01 -9.96
CA SER A 76 -5.06 4.19 -11.11
C SER A 76 -5.78 3.98 -12.44
N ASN A 77 -6.59 2.92 -12.55
CA ASN A 77 -7.41 2.66 -13.73
C ASN A 77 -8.45 3.78 -13.98
N GLY A 78 -9.08 4.29 -12.93
CA GLY A 78 -9.98 5.44 -13.03
C GLY A 78 -9.28 6.70 -13.57
N LEU A 79 -8.07 6.99 -13.08
CA LEU A 79 -7.25 8.10 -13.58
C LEU A 79 -6.81 7.91 -15.03
N ASN A 80 -6.54 6.68 -15.46
CA ASN A 80 -6.21 6.36 -16.86
C ASN A 80 -7.39 6.67 -17.81
N ILE A 81 -8.63 6.48 -17.37
CA ILE A 81 -9.83 6.78 -18.16
C ILE A 81 -10.03 8.30 -18.30
N LEU A 82 -9.59 9.08 -17.32
CA LEU A 82 -9.72 10.55 -17.27
C LEU A 82 -8.59 11.31 -18.01
N ARG A 83 -7.60 10.59 -18.52
CA ARG A 83 -6.42 11.13 -19.20
C ARG A 83 -6.76 11.65 -20.59
#